data_AF-A0A8T6F0T6-F1
#
_entry.id   AF-A0A8T6F0T6-F1
#
_cell.length_a   1.000
_cell.length_b   1.000
_cell.length_c   1.000
_cell.angle_alpha   90.00
_cell.angle_beta   90.00
_cell.angle_gamma   90.00
#
_symmetry.space_group_name_H-M   'P 1'
#
loop_
_entity.id
_entity.type
_entity.pdbx_description
1 polymer ?
#
loop_
_entity_poly.entity_id
_entity_poly.type
_entity_poly.pdbx_seq_one_letter_code
_entity_poly.pdbx_strand_id
1 'polypeptide(L)'
;MADNQPLNENSPAVQAHLTMMQGVIGRMAENSRSCKVWCVTLVAAVLVLVARTGEPQHALIALVPMLLFLFLDSYYLALERAFIRSQNAFVAKLHRNELEPDDVYRVVPTGMGVQLVGRCLGSVSIWLFYPLVIVTVVLAWQLILTAGSPAEALP
;
A
#
# COMPACT_ATOMS: atom_id res chain seq x y z
N MET A 1 33.23 -32.87 -12.85
CA MET A 1 32.84 -33.01 -11.43
C MET A 1 31.90 -31.86 -11.15
N ALA A 2 30.59 -32.12 -11.03
CA ALA A 2 29.68 -31.07 -10.60
C ALA A 2 30.06 -30.71 -9.16
N ASP A 3 30.40 -29.45 -8.96
CA ASP A 3 30.78 -28.90 -7.66
C ASP A 3 29.57 -29.01 -6.73
N ASN A 4 29.57 -30.03 -5.87
CA ASN A 4 28.50 -30.31 -4.93
C ASN A 4 28.72 -29.51 -3.63
N GLN A 5 29.17 -28.25 -3.76
CA GLN A 5 29.26 -27.34 -2.64
C GLN A 5 27.86 -26.92 -2.22
N PRO A 6 27.55 -26.97 -0.91
CA PRO A 6 26.26 -26.52 -0.41
C PRO A 6 26.04 -25.04 -0.77
N LEU A 7 24.82 -24.71 -1.19
CA LEU A 7 24.43 -23.33 -1.46
C LEU A 7 24.65 -22.48 -0.20
N ASN A 8 25.51 -21.48 -0.32
CA ASN A 8 25.86 -20.57 0.77
C ASN A 8 25.66 -19.11 0.33
N GLU A 9 25.88 -18.17 1.25
CA GLU A 9 25.71 -16.72 1.04
C GLU A 9 26.57 -16.13 -0.09
N ASN A 10 27.69 -16.78 -0.39
CA ASN A 10 28.60 -16.36 -1.46
C ASN A 10 28.18 -16.94 -2.83
N SER A 11 27.15 -17.79 -2.87
CA SER A 11 26.62 -18.33 -4.12
C SER A 11 25.96 -17.22 -4.95
N PRO A 12 26.38 -17.01 -6.21
CA PRO A 12 25.78 -16.03 -7.10
C PRO A 12 24.27 -16.24 -7.28
N ALA A 13 23.82 -17.51 -7.25
CA ALA A 13 22.41 -17.86 -7.38
C ALA A 13 21.58 -17.39 -6.17
N VAL A 14 22.13 -17.53 -4.96
CA VAL A 14 21.51 -17.06 -3.71
C VAL A 14 21.41 -15.52 -3.71
N GLN A 15 22.49 -14.83 -4.08
CA GLN A 15 22.51 -13.36 -4.17
C GLN A 15 21.53 -12.83 -5.22
N ALA A 16 21.46 -13.47 -6.40
CA ALA A 16 20.50 -13.13 -7.44
C ALA A 16 19.05 -13.32 -6.96
N HIS A 17 18.76 -14.41 -6.26
CA HIS A 17 17.43 -14.67 -5.68
C HIS A 17 17.03 -13.61 -4.65
N LEU A 18 17.91 -13.28 -3.71
CA LEU A 18 17.67 -12.23 -2.71
C LEU A 18 17.44 -10.86 -3.37
N THR A 19 18.24 -10.53 -4.38
CA THR A 19 18.11 -9.27 -5.12
C THR A 19 16.78 -9.20 -5.88
N MET A 20 16.37 -10.30 -6.52
CA MET A 20 15.08 -10.39 -7.20
C MET A 20 13.91 -10.23 -6.22
N MET A 21 13.94 -10.91 -5.07
CA MET A 21 12.91 -10.76 -4.02
C MET A 21 12.86 -9.33 -3.47
N GLN A 22 14.01 -8.73 -3.19
CA GLN A 22 14.09 -7.32 -2.78
C GLN A 22 13.49 -6.38 -3.83
N GLY A 23 13.77 -6.63 -5.11
CA GLY A 23 13.14 -5.90 -6.20
C GLY A 23 11.61 -6.06 -6.22
N VAL A 24 11.08 -7.26 -5.93
CA VAL A 24 9.63 -7.49 -5.81
C VAL A 24 9.05 -6.72 -4.62
N ILE A 25 9.68 -6.83 -3.44
CA ILE A 25 9.27 -6.11 -2.20
C ILE A 25 9.24 -4.61 -2.46
N GLY A 26 10.28 -4.06 -3.07
CA GLY A 26 10.37 -2.64 -3.42
C GLY A 26 9.23 -2.17 -4.32
N ARG A 27 8.86 -2.97 -5.34
CA ARG A 27 7.70 -2.65 -6.20
C ARG A 27 6.37 -2.68 -5.42
N MET A 28 6.21 -3.59 -4.45
CA MET A 28 4.98 -3.65 -3.65
C MET A 28 4.87 -2.44 -2.72
N ALA A 29 5.97 -2.05 -2.08
CA ALA A 29 6.03 -0.84 -1.27
C ALA A 29 5.74 0.42 -2.11
N GLU A 30 6.28 0.49 -3.33
CA GLU A 30 6.05 1.61 -4.23
C GLU A 30 4.61 1.67 -4.76
N ASN A 31 4.00 0.53 -5.07
CA ASN A 31 2.59 0.48 -5.43
C ASN A 31 1.69 0.93 -4.27
N SER A 32 1.99 0.52 -3.03
CA SER A 32 1.30 0.99 -1.81
C SER A 32 1.43 2.51 -1.64
N ARG A 33 2.65 3.07 -1.78
CA ARG A 33 2.85 4.53 -1.77
C ARG A 33 2.07 5.22 -2.88
N SER A 34 2.10 4.67 -4.10
CA SER A 34 1.37 5.22 -5.24
C SER A 34 -0.13 5.31 -4.98
N CYS A 35 -0.73 4.32 -4.31
CA CYS A 35 -2.14 4.37 -3.91
C CYS A 35 -2.46 5.60 -3.06
N LYS A 36 -1.58 5.95 -2.11
CA LYS A 36 -1.77 7.14 -1.26
C LYS A 36 -1.65 8.44 -2.06
N VAL A 37 -0.65 8.54 -2.94
CA VAL A 37 -0.48 9.71 -3.81
C VAL A 37 -1.72 9.92 -4.68
N TRP A 38 -2.15 8.88 -5.41
CA TRP A 38 -3.33 8.96 -6.27
C TRP A 38 -4.63 9.20 -5.51
N CYS A 39 -4.74 8.66 -4.28
CA CYS A 39 -5.84 8.98 -3.38
C CYS A 39 -5.92 10.48 -3.10
N VAL A 40 -4.82 11.11 -2.67
CA VAL A 40 -4.81 12.57 -2.40
C VAL A 40 -5.13 13.35 -3.67
N THR A 41 -4.51 13.00 -4.79
CA THR A 41 -4.72 13.69 -6.07
C THR A 41 -6.19 13.66 -6.51
N LEU A 42 -6.83 12.49 -6.47
CA LEU A 42 -8.23 12.35 -6.89
C LEU A 42 -9.20 12.97 -5.89
N VAL A 43 -8.96 12.82 -4.58
CA VAL A 43 -9.75 13.50 -3.54
C VAL A 43 -9.68 15.01 -3.72
N ALA A 44 -8.48 15.58 -3.91
CA ALA A 44 -8.30 17.01 -4.13
C ALA A 44 -9.03 17.50 -5.40
N ALA A 45 -8.92 16.75 -6.52
CA ALA A 45 -9.62 17.08 -7.76
C ALA A 45 -11.14 17.10 -7.59
N VAL A 46 -11.70 16.10 -6.89
CA VAL A 46 -13.14 16.04 -6.59
C VAL A 46 -13.56 17.19 -5.68
N LEU A 47 -12.80 17.51 -4.65
CA LEU A 47 -13.12 18.63 -3.76
C LEU A 47 -13.13 19.98 -4.49
N VAL A 48 -12.17 20.23 -5.39
CA VAL A 48 -12.16 21.43 -6.23
C VAL A 48 -13.38 21.47 -7.15
N LEU A 49 -13.78 20.34 -7.72
CA LEU A 49 -14.98 20.25 -8.55
C LEU A 49 -16.24 20.59 -7.75
N VAL A 50 -16.40 20.00 -6.56
CA VAL A 50 -17.55 20.24 -5.67
C VAL A 50 -17.62 21.70 -5.23
N ALA A 51 -16.48 22.30 -4.87
CA ALA A 51 -16.39 23.71 -4.51
C ALA A 51 -16.84 24.63 -5.65
N ARG A 52 -16.61 24.24 -6.91
CA ARG A 52 -17.07 25.01 -8.08
C ARG A 52 -18.55 24.84 -8.38
N THR A 53 -19.11 23.65 -8.14
CA THR A 53 -20.54 23.39 -8.37
C THR A 53 -21.45 24.00 -7.30
N GLY A 54 -20.91 24.34 -6.12
CA GLY A 54 -21.68 24.95 -5.03
C GLY A 54 -22.62 23.97 -4.31
N GLU A 55 -22.53 22.67 -4.62
CA GLU A 55 -23.39 21.62 -4.05
C GLU A 55 -22.58 20.76 -3.06
N PRO A 56 -22.46 21.16 -1.79
CA PRO A 56 -21.61 20.47 -0.79
C PRO A 56 -22.04 19.02 -0.55
N GLN A 57 -23.27 18.65 -0.86
CA GLN A 57 -23.77 17.28 -0.77
C GLN A 57 -22.97 16.30 -1.66
N HIS A 58 -22.35 16.81 -2.74
CA HIS A 58 -21.53 16.00 -3.65
C HIS A 58 -20.09 15.76 -3.15
N ALA A 59 -19.67 16.36 -2.03
CA ALA A 59 -18.37 16.09 -1.41
C ALA A 59 -18.17 14.59 -1.07
N LEU A 60 -19.27 13.87 -0.80
CA LEU A 60 -19.26 12.43 -0.54
C LEU A 60 -18.73 11.59 -1.71
N ILE A 61 -18.74 12.12 -2.95
CA ILE A 61 -18.17 11.45 -4.12
C ILE A 61 -16.65 11.23 -3.95
N ALA A 62 -15.97 12.07 -3.16
CA ALA A 62 -14.54 11.91 -2.85
C ALA A 62 -14.24 10.65 -2.01
N LEU A 63 -15.25 10.05 -1.36
CA LEU A 63 -15.09 8.80 -0.62
C LEU A 63 -14.91 7.60 -1.55
N VAL A 64 -15.41 7.66 -2.79
CA VAL A 64 -15.30 6.56 -3.76
C VAL A 64 -13.84 6.23 -4.09
N PRO A 65 -13.00 7.17 -4.59
CA PRO A 65 -11.59 6.88 -4.82
C PRO A 65 -10.86 6.55 -3.52
N MET A 66 -11.23 7.19 -2.40
CA MET A 66 -10.61 6.92 -1.09
C MET A 66 -10.76 5.45 -0.68
N LEU A 67 -11.97 4.88 -0.75
CA LEU A 67 -12.23 3.48 -0.39
C LEU A 67 -11.52 2.49 -1.33
N LEU A 68 -11.47 2.82 -2.63
CA LEU A 68 -10.77 2.01 -3.62
C LEU A 68 -9.27 1.95 -3.32
N PHE A 69 -8.64 3.11 -3.10
CA PHE A 69 -7.21 3.14 -2.77
C PHE A 69 -6.91 2.56 -1.40
N LEU A 70 -7.82 2.68 -0.43
CA LEU A 70 -7.69 2.01 0.87
C LEU A 70 -7.56 0.50 0.72
N PHE A 71 -8.45 -0.11 -0.05
CA PHE A 71 -8.40 -1.54 -0.32
C PHE A 71 -7.09 -1.91 -1.04
N LEU A 72 -6.75 -1.18 -2.09
CA LEU A 72 -5.57 -1.48 -2.92
C LEU A 72 -4.25 -1.29 -2.16
N ASP A 73 -4.13 -0.25 -1.35
CA ASP A 73 -2.99 0.02 -0.47
C ASP A 73 -2.81 -1.11 0.55
N SER A 74 -3.91 -1.54 1.19
CA SER A 74 -3.88 -2.66 2.14
C SER A 74 -3.47 -3.98 1.50
N TYR A 75 -3.89 -4.21 0.26
CA TYR A 75 -3.51 -5.38 -0.52
C TYR A 75 -2.01 -5.39 -0.85
N TYR A 76 -1.47 -4.29 -1.37
CA TYR A 76 -0.05 -4.19 -1.68
C TYR A 76 0.83 -4.27 -0.43
N LEU A 77 0.41 -3.68 0.69
CA LEU A 77 1.10 -3.80 1.97
C LEU A 77 1.08 -5.24 2.50
N ALA A 78 -0.02 -5.97 2.30
CA ALA A 78 -0.07 -7.40 2.64
C ALA A 78 0.86 -8.24 1.77
N LEU A 79 0.96 -7.91 0.48
CA LEU A 79 1.86 -8.58 -0.47
C LEU A 79 3.32 -8.33 -0.12
N GLU A 80 3.68 -7.08 0.18
CA GLU A 80 5.00 -6.70 0.70
C GLU A 80 5.38 -7.55 1.93
N ARG A 81 4.51 -7.59 2.95
CA ARG A 81 4.76 -8.38 4.17
C ARG A 81 4.86 -9.88 3.90
N ALA A 82 4.08 -10.41 2.97
CA ALA A 82 4.15 -11.82 2.60
C ALA A 82 5.48 -12.17 1.90
N PHE A 83 5.99 -11.28 1.04
CA PHE A 83 7.31 -11.44 0.43
C PHE A 83 8.45 -11.28 1.45
N ILE A 84 8.36 -10.32 2.38
CA ILE A 84 9.34 -10.19 3.48
C ILE A 84 9.41 -11.48 4.30
N ARG A 85 8.26 -12.09 4.63
CA ARG A 85 8.25 -13.39 5.32
C ARG A 85 8.87 -14.51 4.49
N SER A 86 8.59 -14.54 3.20
CA SER A 86 9.19 -15.53 2.28
C SER A 86 10.72 -15.38 2.24
N GLN A 87 11.22 -14.15 2.14
CA GLN A 87 12.64 -13.87 2.16
C GLN A 87 13.30 -14.25 3.49
N ASN A 88 12.67 -13.90 4.62
CA ASN A 88 13.19 -14.28 5.94
C ASN A 88 13.22 -15.81 6.12
N ALA A 89 12.21 -16.52 5.60
CA ALA A 89 12.20 -17.99 5.61
C ALA A 89 13.32 -18.58 4.74
N PHE A 90 13.56 -18.00 3.56
CA PHE A 90 14.66 -18.39 2.68
C PHE A 90 16.03 -18.16 3.35
N VAL A 91 16.27 -16.99 3.95
CA VAL A 91 17.51 -16.70 4.70
C VAL A 91 17.67 -17.63 5.90
N ALA A 92 16.58 -17.97 6.59
CA ALA A 92 16.63 -18.93 7.69
C ALA A 92 17.03 -20.35 7.23
N LYS A 93 16.53 -20.82 6.07
CA LYS A 93 16.98 -22.08 5.46
C LYS A 93 18.45 -22.02 5.04
N LEU A 94 18.90 -20.89 4.49
CA LEU A 94 20.30 -20.65 4.11
C LEU A 94 21.24 -20.84 5.29
N HIS A 95 20.96 -20.18 6.43
CA HIS A 95 21.79 -20.30 7.63
C HIS A 95 21.77 -21.70 8.25
N ARG A 96 20.70 -22.48 8.04
CA ARG A 96 20.62 -23.88 8.50
C ARG A 96 21.27 -24.88 7.54
N ASN A 97 21.77 -24.44 6.39
CA ASN A 97 22.25 -25.31 5.30
C ASN A 97 21.17 -26.30 4.80
N GLU A 98 19.90 -25.89 4.87
CA GLU A 98 18.73 -26.67 4.45
C GLU A 98 18.20 -26.22 3.07
N LEU A 99 18.96 -25.40 2.34
CA LEU A 99 18.53 -24.89 1.04
C LEU A 99 18.62 -25.95 -0.04
N GLU A 100 17.50 -26.17 -0.70
CA GLU A 100 17.44 -26.99 -1.90
C GLU A 100 17.59 -26.12 -3.16
N PRO A 101 18.15 -26.65 -4.27
CA PRO A 101 18.24 -25.91 -5.53
C PRO A 101 16.90 -25.36 -6.03
N ASP A 102 15.81 -26.09 -5.78
CA ASP A 102 14.45 -25.69 -6.17
C ASP A 102 13.95 -24.44 -5.42
N ASP A 103 14.42 -24.19 -4.18
CA ASP A 103 14.05 -23.01 -3.41
C ASP A 103 14.56 -21.72 -4.07
N VAL A 104 15.68 -21.77 -4.80
CA VAL A 104 16.29 -20.61 -5.48
C VAL A 104 15.43 -20.10 -6.64
N TYR A 105 14.62 -20.96 -7.25
CA TYR A 105 13.75 -20.59 -8.37
C TYR A 105 12.32 -20.28 -7.94
N ARG A 106 11.99 -20.44 -6.66
CA ARG A 106 10.63 -20.26 -6.15
C ARG A 106 10.40 -18.83 -5.64
N VAL A 107 9.64 -18.04 -6.39
CA VAL A 107 9.25 -16.67 -6.00
C VAL A 107 7.75 -16.61 -5.76
N VAL A 108 7.31 -17.08 -4.59
CA VAL A 108 5.88 -17.09 -4.24
C VAL A 108 5.69 -16.49 -2.85
N PRO A 109 4.76 -15.54 -2.65
CA PRO A 109 4.53 -14.94 -1.35
C PRO A 109 4.02 -15.99 -0.35
N THR A 110 4.65 -16.06 0.82
CA THR A 110 4.31 -17.06 1.84
C THR A 110 3.25 -16.53 2.82
N GLY A 111 2.18 -17.29 3.01
CA GLY A 111 1.09 -16.94 3.95
C GLY A 111 0.23 -15.76 3.47
N MET A 112 0.07 -15.62 2.15
CA MET A 112 -0.89 -14.69 1.59
C MET A 112 -2.31 -15.23 1.82
N GLY A 113 -3.14 -14.44 2.51
CA GLY A 113 -4.53 -14.78 2.80
C GLY A 113 -5.32 -13.55 3.21
N VAL A 114 -6.64 -13.66 3.18
CA VAL A 114 -7.57 -12.55 3.46
C VAL A 114 -7.34 -11.93 4.84
N GLN A 115 -6.95 -12.76 5.82
CA GLN A 115 -6.63 -12.30 7.18
C GLN A 115 -5.42 -11.37 7.22
N LEU A 116 -4.42 -11.56 6.35
CA LEU A 116 -3.25 -10.69 6.28
C LEU A 116 -3.62 -9.32 5.73
N VAL A 117 -4.46 -9.28 4.68
CA VAL A 117 -5.00 -8.04 4.13
C VAL A 117 -5.81 -7.29 5.19
N GLY A 118 -6.66 -8.01 5.94
CA GLY A 118 -7.40 -7.45 7.08
C GLY A 118 -6.49 -6.87 8.18
N ARG A 119 -5.39 -7.54 8.52
CA ARG A 119 -4.40 -7.01 9.47
C ARG A 119 -3.66 -5.78 8.93
N CYS A 120 -3.47 -5.70 7.62
CA CYS A 120 -2.84 -4.54 6.98
C CYS A 120 -3.75 -3.32 6.96
N LEU A 121 -5.07 -3.50 6.78
CA LEU A 121 -6.05 -2.42 6.93
C LEU A 121 -5.93 -1.71 8.28
N GLY A 122 -5.67 -2.47 9.36
CA GLY A 122 -5.43 -1.92 10.70
C GLY A 122 -3.99 -1.46 10.97
N SER A 123 -3.11 -1.41 9.97
CA SER A 123 -1.71 -1.01 10.18
C SER A 123 -1.57 0.49 10.42
N VAL A 124 -0.55 0.87 11.18
CA VAL A 124 -0.23 2.30 11.47
C VAL A 124 -0.11 3.14 10.20
N SER A 125 0.46 2.56 9.13
CA SER A 125 0.63 3.22 7.83
C SER A 125 -0.70 3.66 7.19
N ILE A 126 -1.76 2.86 7.37
CA ILE A 126 -3.10 3.11 6.84
C ILE A 126 -3.91 3.94 7.83
N TRP A 127 -3.86 3.59 9.12
CA TRP A 127 -4.59 4.26 10.19
C TRP A 127 -4.16 5.72 10.39
N LEU A 128 -2.92 6.09 10.07
CA LEU A 128 -2.50 7.49 10.10
C LEU A 128 -2.96 8.26 8.86
N PHE A 129 -2.95 7.62 7.68
CA PHE A 129 -3.15 8.30 6.41
C PHE A 129 -4.63 8.54 6.08
N TYR A 130 -5.47 7.50 6.09
CA TYR A 130 -6.85 7.62 5.62
C TYR A 130 -7.74 8.48 6.53
N PRO A 131 -7.65 8.38 7.88
CA PRO A 131 -8.35 9.32 8.76
C PRO A 131 -7.93 10.77 8.53
N LEU A 132 -6.65 11.03 8.23
CA LEU A 132 -6.19 12.37 7.88
C LEU A 132 -6.87 12.89 6.60
N VAL A 133 -6.99 12.05 5.57
CA VAL A 133 -7.71 12.41 4.33
C VAL A 133 -9.22 12.61 4.60
N ILE A 134 -9.82 11.84 5.50
CA ILE A 134 -11.23 12.06 5.90
C ILE A 134 -11.38 13.42 6.59
N VAL A 135 -10.46 13.78 7.48
CA VAL A 135 -10.45 15.12 8.12
C VAL A 135 -10.37 16.23 7.09
N THR A 136 -9.52 16.10 6.05
CA THR A 136 -9.44 17.14 5.01
C THR A 136 -10.73 17.26 4.20
N VAL A 137 -11.40 16.14 3.89
CA VAL A 137 -12.72 16.13 3.23
C VAL A 137 -13.77 16.81 4.10
N VAL A 138 -13.81 16.53 5.40
CA VAL A 138 -14.77 17.13 6.34
C VAL A 138 -14.53 18.64 6.49
N LEU A 139 -13.28 19.08 6.61
CA LEU A 139 -12.93 20.50 6.69
C LEU A 139 -13.30 21.23 5.39
N ALA A 140 -13.02 20.63 4.23
CA ALA A 140 -13.42 21.19 2.94
C ALA A 140 -14.95 21.30 2.83
N TRP A 141 -15.67 20.26 3.26
CA TRP A 141 -17.13 20.27 3.28
C TRP A 141 -17.70 21.37 4.18
N GLN A 142 -17.16 21.54 5.39
CA GLN A 142 -17.56 22.63 6.30
C GLN A 142 -17.27 24.01 5.71
N LEU A 143 -16.11 24.20 5.09
CA LEU A 143 -15.74 25.46 4.46
C LEU A 143 -16.67 25.81 3.28
N ILE A 144 -17.04 24.82 2.46
CA ILE A 144 -17.97 25.03 1.35
C ILE A 144 -19.37 25.38 1.87
N LEU A 145 -19.82 24.76 2.97
CA LEU A 145 -21.10 25.07 3.58
C LEU A 145 -21.16 26.50 4.14
N THR A 146 -20.11 26.97 4.83
CA THR A 146 -20.07 28.33 5.38
C THR A 146 -19.91 29.39 4.30
N ALA A 147 -19.15 29.11 3.24
CA ALA A 147 -19.05 29.99 2.07
C ALA A 147 -20.34 30.05 1.24
N GLY A 148 -21.15 28.99 1.25
CA GLY A 148 -22.44 28.91 0.57
C GLY A 148 -23.62 29.50 1.35
N SER A 149 -23.47 29.79 2.65
CA SER A 149 -24.52 30.47 3.43
C SER A 149 -24.45 31.99 3.19
N PRO A 150 -25.47 32.63 2.59
CA PRO A 150 -25.45 34.07 2.31
C PRO A 150 -25.65 34.85 3.62
N ALA A 151 -24.57 35.11 4.34
CA ALA A 151 -24.52 36.05 5.45
C ALA A 151 -24.02 37.43 5.00
N GLU A 152 -24.42 37.86 3.80
CA GLU A 152 -24.21 39.24 3.31
C GLU A 152 -25.41 39.73 2.46
N ALA A 153 -26.61 39.30 2.83
CA ALA A 153 -27.87 39.99 2.55
C ALA A 153 -28.35 40.51 3.91
N LEU A 154 -28.12 41.74 4.35
CA LEU A 154 -28.56 43.07 3.90
C LEU A 154 -28.31 44.01 5.11
N PRO A 155 -28.46 45.35 5.03
CA PRO A 155 -28.63 46.24 3.87
C PRO A 155 -27.42 47.13 3.58
#